data_AF-A0A3D0X5Z5-F1
#
_entry.id   AF-A0A3D0X5Z5-F1
#
_cell.length_a   1.000
_cell.length_b   1.000
_cell.length_c   1.000
_cell.angle_alpha   90.00
_cell.angle_beta   90.00
_cell.angle_gamma   90.00
#
_symmetry.space_group_name_H-M   'P 1'
#
loop_
_entity.id
_entity.type
_entity.pdbx_description
1 polymer ?
#
loop_
_entity_poly.entity_id
_entity_poly.type
_entity_poly.pdbx_seq_one_letter_code
_entity_poly.pdbx_strand_id
1 'polypeptide(L)'
;MRRDIGFDISSIVDFLICRTTLLEIGQEQSVEAADKFLEEYAKNKSNFPDTNTKSSNIWGKSIIKNGELSEIVVLYNQFVKIMGQIGFPDTASLIKAMKEKSFIKCEQDKNYSRRTVGNIKRAKVIVLDISTIKGGAENED
;
A
#
# COMPACT_ATOMS: atom_id res chain seq x y z
N MET A 1 -5.27 -13.08 -32.28
CA MET A 1 -4.59 -12.94 -30.98
C MET A 1 -5.39 -11.93 -30.16
N ARG A 2 -6.31 -12.40 -29.31
CA ARG A 2 -7.09 -11.51 -28.44
C ARG A 2 -6.14 -10.99 -27.35
N ARG A 3 -5.94 -9.68 -27.28
CA ARG A 3 -5.41 -9.06 -26.06
C ARG A 3 -6.53 -9.18 -25.04
N ASP A 4 -6.45 -10.17 -24.16
CA ASP A 4 -7.22 -10.12 -22.93
C ASP A 4 -6.75 -8.86 -22.21
N ILE A 5 -7.58 -7.81 -22.29
CA ILE A 5 -7.55 -6.72 -21.34
C ILE A 5 -8.02 -7.40 -20.06
N GLY A 6 -7.09 -8.01 -19.33
CA GLY A 6 -7.33 -8.59 -18.02
C GLY A 6 -7.74 -7.47 -17.09
N PHE A 7 -9.02 -7.10 -17.16
CA PHE A 7 -9.61 -6.08 -16.32
C PHE A 7 -9.66 -6.70 -14.93
N ASP A 8 -8.73 -6.27 -14.07
CA ASP A 8 -8.56 -6.81 -12.73
C ASP A 8 -9.67 -6.27 -11.82
N ILE A 9 -10.86 -6.85 -11.97
CA ILE A 9 -12.07 -6.46 -11.23
C ILE A 9 -11.83 -6.57 -9.73
N SER A 10 -11.09 -7.60 -9.27
CA SER A 10 -10.77 -7.81 -7.86
C SER A 10 -10.02 -6.61 -7.27
N SER A 11 -9.02 -6.09 -7.98
CA SER A 11 -8.26 -4.93 -7.51
C SER A 11 -9.08 -3.64 -7.49
N ILE A 12 -10.07 -3.52 -8.37
CA ILE A 12 -11.00 -2.37 -8.39
C ILE A 12 -11.96 -2.45 -7.21
N VAL A 13 -12.51 -3.64 -6.93
CA VAL A 13 -13.38 -3.87 -5.78
C VAL A 13 -12.62 -3.58 -4.48
N ASP A 14 -11.39 -4.09 -4.34
CA ASP A 14 -10.53 -3.82 -3.20
C ASP A 14 -10.29 -2.32 -2.98
N PHE A 15 -10.02 -1.59 -4.08
CA PHE A 15 -9.86 -0.14 -4.05
C PHE A 15 -11.14 0.58 -3.57
N LEU A 16 -12.31 0.21 -4.11
CA LEU A 16 -13.59 0.83 -3.75
C LEU A 16 -13.96 0.58 -2.28
N ILE A 17 -13.69 -0.62 -1.77
CA ILE A 17 -13.91 -0.96 -0.35
C ILE A 17 -13.02 -0.09 0.53
N CYS A 18 -11.70 -0.06 0.27
CA CYS A 18 -10.79 0.77 1.05
C CYS A 18 -11.17 2.25 1.04
N ARG A 19 -11.52 2.79 -0.13
CA ARG A 19 -11.94 4.19 -0.26
C ARG A 19 -13.19 4.49 0.57
N THR A 20 -14.17 3.60 0.55
CA THR A 20 -15.41 3.75 1.33
C THR A 20 -15.11 3.78 2.82
N THR A 21 -14.31 2.81 3.32
CA THR A 21 -13.94 2.76 4.74
C THR A 21 -13.11 3.98 5.16
N LEU A 22 -12.20 4.46 4.31
CA LEU A 22 -11.44 5.67 4.59
C LEU A 22 -12.36 6.89 4.71
N LEU A 23 -13.36 7.04 3.83
CA LEU A 23 -14.33 8.14 3.92
C LEU A 23 -15.17 8.07 5.22
N GLU A 24 -15.49 6.88 5.72
CA GLU A 24 -16.20 6.68 6.99
C GLU A 24 -15.37 7.09 8.21
N ILE A 25 -14.03 6.93 8.17
CA ILE A 25 -13.12 7.33 9.25
C ILE A 25 -13.03 8.86 9.39
N GLY A 26 -13.34 9.61 8.33
CA GLY A 26 -13.44 11.08 8.35
C GLY A 26 -12.30 11.81 7.64
N GLN A 27 -12.36 13.15 7.64
CA GLN A 27 -11.44 14.03 6.90
C GLN A 27 -10.17 14.35 7.69
N GLU A 28 -9.34 13.33 7.93
CA GLU A 28 -8.00 13.51 8.49
C GLU A 28 -6.92 13.40 7.41
N GLN A 29 -5.81 14.14 7.58
CA GLN A 29 -4.71 14.18 6.62
C GLN A 29 -4.12 12.78 6.35
N SER A 30 -4.10 11.89 7.34
CA SER A 30 -3.62 10.50 7.22
C SER A 30 -4.56 9.60 6.41
N VAL A 31 -5.87 9.87 6.46
CA VAL A 31 -6.91 9.18 5.70
C VAL A 31 -6.86 9.61 4.23
N GLU A 32 -6.81 10.91 3.98
CA GLU A 32 -6.70 11.46 2.62
C GLU A 32 -5.40 11.00 1.94
N ALA A 33 -4.31 10.97 2.70
CA ALA A 33 -3.03 10.45 2.24
C ALA A 33 -3.08 8.97 1.87
N ALA A 34 -3.78 8.14 2.65
CA ALA A 34 -3.97 6.73 2.35
C ALA A 34 -4.79 6.55 1.05
N ASP A 35 -5.90 7.29 0.90
CA ASP A 35 -6.77 7.24 -0.29
C ASP A 35 -5.99 7.63 -1.56
N LYS A 36 -5.30 8.78 -1.53
CA LYS A 36 -4.48 9.23 -2.66
C LYS A 36 -3.32 8.29 -2.96
N PHE A 37 -2.71 7.67 -1.95
CA PHE A 37 -1.69 6.65 -2.18
C PHE A 37 -2.28 5.41 -2.87
N LEU A 38 -3.47 4.95 -2.48
CA LEU A 38 -4.15 3.82 -3.12
C LEU A 38 -4.50 4.12 -4.58
N GLU A 39 -4.92 5.36 -4.87
CA GLU A 39 -5.14 5.80 -6.25
C GLU A 39 -3.84 5.74 -7.08
N GLU A 40 -2.72 6.24 -6.53
CA GLU A 40 -1.42 6.17 -7.22
C GLU A 40 -0.91 4.75 -7.37
N TYR A 41 -1.13 3.88 -6.38
CA TYR A 41 -0.83 2.46 -6.49
C TYR A 41 -1.63 1.82 -7.64
N ALA A 42 -2.94 2.07 -7.73
CA ALA A 42 -3.79 1.49 -8.77
C ALA A 42 -3.34 1.92 -10.17
N LYS A 43 -2.99 3.20 -10.36
CA LYS A 43 -2.44 3.72 -11.63
C LYS A 43 -1.10 3.09 -12.01
N ASN A 44 -0.28 2.76 -11.01
CA ASN A 44 1.09 2.28 -11.19
C ASN A 44 1.28 0.81 -10.78
N LYS A 45 0.21 0.00 -10.84
CA LYS A 45 0.20 -1.38 -10.32
C LYS A 45 1.31 -2.26 -10.89
N SER A 46 1.71 -2.03 -12.14
CA SER A 46 2.82 -2.75 -12.79
C SER A 46 4.18 -2.61 -12.08
N ASN A 47 4.37 -1.55 -11.28
CA ASN A 47 5.57 -1.33 -10.48
C ASN A 47 5.50 -2.05 -9.11
N PHE A 48 4.39 -2.71 -8.80
CA PHE A 48 4.11 -3.50 -7.60
C PHE A 48 3.76 -4.96 -7.97
N PRO A 49 4.72 -5.71 -8.52
CA PRO A 49 4.53 -7.11 -8.86
C PRO A 49 4.14 -7.93 -7.61
N ASP A 50 3.25 -8.90 -7.80
CA ASP A 50 2.85 -9.89 -6.79
C ASP A 50 3.86 -11.04 -6.64
N THR A 51 4.77 -11.17 -7.61
CA THR A 51 5.83 -12.17 -7.66
C THR A 51 7.21 -11.53 -7.60
N ASN A 52 8.21 -12.29 -7.14
CA ASN A 52 9.60 -11.83 -7.13
C ASN A 52 10.11 -11.68 -8.58
N THR A 53 10.13 -10.44 -9.07
CA THR A 53 10.68 -10.10 -10.38
C THR A 53 12.09 -9.52 -10.27
N LYS A 54 12.88 -9.69 -11.33
CA LYS A 54 14.20 -9.08 -11.51
C LYS A 54 14.14 -7.72 -12.23
N SER A 55 12.95 -7.17 -12.45
CA SER A 55 12.78 -5.85 -13.09
C SER A 55 13.63 -4.78 -12.38
N SER A 56 14.22 -3.87 -13.14
CA SER A 56 15.00 -2.75 -12.59
C SER A 56 14.12 -1.62 -12.07
N ASN A 57 12.85 -1.55 -12.51
CA ASN A 57 11.92 -0.47 -12.15
C ASN A 57 10.83 -0.99 -11.20
N ILE A 58 11.22 -1.37 -9.99
CA ILE A 58 10.31 -1.87 -8.96
C ILE A 58 10.14 -0.80 -7.88
N TRP A 59 8.89 -0.44 -7.59
CA TRP A 59 8.57 0.51 -6.50
C TRP A 59 8.24 -0.22 -5.20
N GLY A 60 7.81 -1.47 -5.31
CA GLY A 60 7.33 -2.27 -4.21
C GLY A 60 6.91 -3.67 -4.63
N LYS A 61 6.01 -4.27 -3.87
CA LYS A 61 5.32 -5.51 -4.23
C LYS A 61 3.94 -5.54 -3.63
N SER A 62 3.04 -6.26 -4.28
CA SER A 62 1.71 -6.56 -3.74
C SER A 62 1.75 -7.94 -3.09
N ILE A 63 1.05 -8.08 -1.97
CA ILE A 63 0.91 -9.37 -1.27
C ILE A 63 -0.56 -9.76 -1.37
N ILE A 64 -0.81 -10.85 -2.09
CA ILE A 64 -2.12 -11.45 -2.26
C ILE A 64 -2.23 -12.63 -1.29
N LYS A 65 -3.29 -12.67 -0.49
CA LYS A 65 -3.63 -13.80 0.39
C LYS A 65 -5.06 -14.22 0.08
N ASN A 66 -5.33 -15.53 -0.02
CA ASN A 66 -6.67 -16.06 -0.34
C ASN A 66 -7.32 -15.46 -1.60
N GLY A 67 -6.51 -15.04 -2.58
CA GLY A 67 -7.00 -14.40 -3.81
C GLY A 67 -7.28 -12.91 -3.70
N GLU A 68 -7.08 -12.29 -2.53
CA GLU A 68 -7.34 -10.86 -2.30
C GLU A 68 -6.07 -10.08 -1.96
N LEU A 69 -6.05 -8.78 -2.29
CA LEU A 69 -4.96 -7.90 -1.87
C LEU A 69 -4.99 -7.72 -0.36
N SER A 70 -3.91 -8.16 0.30
CA SER A 70 -3.73 -8.10 1.76
C SER A 70 -2.75 -7.01 2.18
N GLU A 71 -1.61 -6.88 1.50
CA GLU A 71 -0.64 -5.82 1.82
C GLU A 71 -0.07 -5.17 0.55
N ILE A 72 0.22 -3.87 0.63
CA ILE A 72 1.04 -3.17 -0.35
C ILE A 72 2.35 -2.80 0.32
N VAL A 73 3.45 -3.38 -0.17
CA VAL A 73 4.79 -3.09 0.34
C VAL A 73 5.46 -2.12 -0.63
N VAL A 74 5.86 -0.95 -0.16
CA VAL A 74 6.50 0.09 -0.98
C VAL A 74 7.87 0.46 -0.42
N LEU A 75 8.87 0.63 -1.28
CA LEU A 75 10.19 1.10 -0.85
C LEU A 75 10.06 2.47 -0.18
N TYR A 76 10.70 2.66 0.97
CA TYR A 76 10.55 3.88 1.77
C TYR A 76 10.84 5.15 0.96
N ASN A 77 11.94 5.17 0.22
CA ASN A 77 12.32 6.32 -0.61
C ASN A 77 11.29 6.58 -1.74
N GLN A 78 10.64 5.53 -2.25
CA GLN A 78 9.62 5.66 -3.27
C GLN A 78 8.30 6.17 -2.67
N PHE A 79 7.95 5.70 -1.47
CA PHE A 79 6.81 6.21 -0.72
C PHE A 79 6.93 7.72 -0.48
N VAL A 80 8.08 8.18 0.04
CA VAL A 80 8.33 9.62 0.26
C VAL A 80 8.18 10.43 -1.04
N LYS A 81 8.67 9.92 -2.18
CA LYS A 81 8.50 10.57 -3.48
C LYS A 81 7.04 10.66 -3.91
N ILE A 82 6.30 9.55 -3.83
CA ILE A 82 4.88 9.48 -4.19
C ILE A 82 4.07 10.46 -3.31
N MET A 83 4.29 10.41 -1.99
CA MET A 83 3.59 11.29 -1.05
C MET A 83 3.89 12.77 -1.29
N GLY A 84 5.15 13.12 -1.56
CA GLY A 84 5.52 14.48 -1.94
C GLY A 84 4.83 14.96 -3.22
N GLN A 85 4.68 14.08 -4.22
CA GLN A 85 4.02 14.40 -5.49
C GLN A 85 2.50 14.60 -5.34
N ILE A 86 1.85 13.87 -4.42
CA ILE A 86 0.39 13.95 -4.21
C ILE A 86 -0.02 14.92 -3.09
N GLY A 87 0.90 15.79 -2.65
CA GLY A 87 0.62 16.92 -1.76
C GLY A 87 0.93 16.70 -0.28
N PHE A 88 1.67 15.66 0.09
CA PHE A 88 2.07 15.35 1.47
C PHE A 88 3.61 15.35 1.63
N PRO A 89 4.26 16.53 1.59
CA PRO A 89 5.71 16.63 1.67
C PRO A 89 6.29 16.24 3.05
N ASP A 90 5.53 16.42 4.13
CA ASP A 90 5.92 15.94 5.47
C ASP A 90 5.54 14.48 5.68
N THR A 91 6.29 13.59 5.03
CA THR A 91 6.02 12.15 5.11
C THR A 91 6.35 11.57 6.49
N ALA A 92 7.20 12.21 7.29
CA ALA A 92 7.61 11.67 8.60
C ALA A 92 6.48 11.75 9.64
N SER A 93 5.81 12.90 9.74
CA SER A 93 4.63 13.07 10.58
C SER A 93 3.47 12.23 10.07
N LEU A 94 3.30 12.16 8.75
CA LEU A 94 2.27 11.34 8.12
C LEU A 94 2.42 9.85 8.45
N ILE A 95 3.64 9.30 8.39
CA ILE A 95 3.90 7.89 8.74
C ILE A 95 3.52 7.62 10.20
N LYS A 96 3.77 8.54 11.13
CA LYS A 96 3.33 8.38 12.52
C LYS A 96 1.81 8.32 12.62
N ALA A 97 1.11 9.27 12.01
CA ALA A 97 -0.35 9.31 12.02
C ALA A 97 -1.00 8.07 11.36
N MET A 98 -0.44 7.60 10.24
CA MET A 98 -0.89 6.37 9.58
C MET A 98 -0.61 5.11 10.41
N LYS A 99 0.51 5.09 11.16
CA LYS A 99 0.86 3.99 12.06
C LYS A 99 -0.08 3.92 13.26
N GLU A 100 -0.44 5.06 13.84
CA GLU A 100 -1.40 5.15 14.95
C GLU A 100 -2.79 4.62 14.57
N LYS A 101 -3.22 4.83 13.32
CA LYS A 101 -4.47 4.30 12.77
C LYS A 101 -4.36 2.87 12.24
N SER A 102 -3.21 2.21 12.39
CA SER A 102 -2.94 0.86 11.85
C SER A 102 -3.08 0.75 10.32
N PHE A 103 -3.06 1.86 9.57
CA PHE A 103 -3.05 1.82 8.11
C PHE A 103 -1.74 1.27 7.56
N ILE A 104 -0.66 1.41 8.33
CA ILE A 104 0.65 0.87 7.97
C ILE A 104 1.27 0.04 9.09
N LYS A 105 2.00 -1.00 8.71
CA LYS A 105 2.86 -1.79 9.60
C LYS A 105 4.29 -1.25 9.57
N CYS A 106 4.86 -1.03 10.75
CA CYS A 106 6.26 -0.66 10.94
C CYS A 106 6.92 -1.59 11.98
N GLU A 107 8.25 -1.71 11.96
CA GLU A 107 8.98 -2.32 13.07
C GLU A 107 8.76 -1.52 14.38
N GLN A 108 8.86 -2.20 15.52
CA GLN A 108 8.79 -1.58 16.84
C GLN A 108 9.81 -0.43 16.94
N ASP A 109 9.37 0.71 17.46
CA ASP A 109 10.14 1.96 17.58
C ASP A 109 10.66 2.59 16.27
N LYS A 110 10.15 2.12 15.12
CA LYS A 110 10.55 2.63 13.80
C LYS A 110 9.36 3.11 12.98
N ASN A 111 9.71 3.90 11.97
CA ASN A 111 8.81 4.46 10.95
C ASN A 111 8.99 3.74 9.59
N TYR A 112 9.46 2.50 9.63
CA TYR A 112 9.65 1.62 8.48
C TYR A 112 9.68 0.16 8.94
N SER A 113 9.52 -0.76 8.00
CA SER A 113 9.83 -2.19 8.17
C SER A 113 10.95 -2.62 7.23
N ARG A 114 11.56 -3.78 7.49
CA ARG A 114 12.47 -4.42 6.53
C ARG A 114 11.82 -5.61 5.85
N ARG A 115 11.75 -5.57 4.52
CA ARG A 115 11.23 -6.67 3.68
C ARG A 115 12.17 -6.92 2.50
N THR A 116 12.03 -8.10 1.90
CA THR A 116 12.63 -8.37 0.59
C THR A 116 11.69 -7.87 -0.50
N VAL A 117 12.22 -7.04 -1.40
CA VAL A 117 11.52 -6.45 -2.56
C VAL A 117 12.38 -6.68 -3.80
N GLY A 118 11.90 -7.50 -4.74
CA GLY A 118 12.72 -7.96 -5.88
C GLY A 118 14.03 -8.58 -5.41
N ASN A 119 15.15 -8.08 -5.92
CA ASN A 119 16.50 -8.53 -5.53
C ASN A 119 17.06 -7.82 -4.28
N ILE A 120 16.35 -6.83 -3.72
CA ILE A 120 16.83 -6.05 -2.58
C ILE A 120 16.45 -6.77 -1.29
N LYS A 121 17.44 -7.39 -0.65
CA LYS A 121 17.30 -8.00 0.68
C LYS A 121 17.22 -6.90 1.75
N ARG A 122 16.31 -7.06 2.73
CA ARG A 122 16.17 -6.17 3.90
C ARG A 122 15.99 -4.68 3.53
N ALA A 123 15.28 -4.40 2.44
CA ALA A 123 14.95 -3.04 2.03
C ALA A 123 14.10 -2.35 3.10
N LYS A 124 14.35 -1.05 3.35
CA LYS A 124 13.44 -0.22 4.15
C LYS A 124 12.17 0.03 3.36
N VAL A 125 11.03 -0.32 3.93
CA VAL A 125 9.72 -0.24 3.27
C VAL A 125 8.67 0.35 4.20
N ILE A 126 7.61 0.88 3.60
CA ILE A 126 6.31 1.07 4.25
C ILE A 126 5.41 -0.08 3.80
N VAL A 127 4.64 -0.64 4.71
CA VAL A 127 3.68 -1.71 4.43
C VAL A 127 2.30 -1.16 4.73
N LEU A 128 1.48 -0.92 3.71
CA LEU A 128 0.06 -0.62 3.92
C LEU A 128 -0.68 -1.93 4.14
N ASP A 129 -1.46 -2.00 5.22
CA ASP A 129 -2.32 -3.15 5.51
C ASP A 129 -3.71 -2.93 4.93
N ILE A 130 -3.94 -3.53 3.76
CA ILE A 130 -5.20 -3.42 3.04
C ILE A 130 -6.30 -4.18 3.77
N SER A 131 -5.97 -5.32 4.37
CA SER A 131 -6.91 -6.13 5.16
C SER A 131 -7.49 -5.32 6.32
N THR A 132 -6.64 -4.60 7.06
CA THR A 132 -7.09 -3.70 8.14
C THR A 132 -7.91 -2.52 7.60
N ILE A 133 -7.48 -1.88 6.51
CA ILE A 133 -8.21 -0.73 5.93
C ILE A 133 -9.58 -1.15 5.39
N LYS A 134 -9.74 -2.37 4.86
CA LYS A 134 -11.04 -2.90 4.42
C LYS A 134 -12.03 -3.14 5.56
N GLY A 135 -11.63 -2.93 6.81
CA GLY A 135 -12.44 -3.32 7.98
C GLY A 135 -12.48 -4.83 8.18
N GLY A 136 -11.50 -5.56 7.62
CA GLY A 136 -11.31 -6.98 7.87
C GLY A 136 -11.02 -7.19 9.35
N ALA A 137 -12.06 -7.53 10.11
CA ALA A 137 -11.93 -8.15 11.40
C ALA A 137 -11.19 -9.48 11.19
N GLU A 138 -9.88 -9.50 11.43
CA GLU A 138 -9.29 -10.70 12.01
C GLU A 138 -9.75 -10.74 13.48
N ASN A 139 -11.01 -11.15 13.67
CA ASN A 139 -11.46 -11.80 14.89
C ASN A 139 -11.88 -13.20 14.48
N GLU A 140 -10.92 -14.06 14.21
CA GLU A 140 -11.11 -15.50 14.43
C GLU A 140 -9.88 -16.04 15.18
N ASP A 141 -10.21 -16.58 16.36
CA ASP A 141 -9.45 -17.31 17.39
C ASP A 141 -8.53 -16.58 18.38
#